data_AF-A0A1C2C4V2-F1
#
_entry.id   AF-A0A1C2C4V2-F1
#
_cell.length_a   1.000
_cell.length_b   1.000
_cell.length_c   1.000
_cell.angle_alpha   90.00
_cell.angle_beta   90.00
_cell.angle_gamma   90.00
#
_symmetry.space_group_name_H-M   'P 1'
#
loop_
_entity.id
_entity.type
_entity.pdbx_description
1 polymer ?
#
loop_
_entity_poly.entity_id
_entity_poly.type
_entity_poly.pdbx_seq_one_letter_code
_entity_poly.pdbx_strand_id
1 'polypeptide(L)'
;MSRPFATVLLLASLFVTGCDQLKTLTEAEQIARSIQQEVKRNERGLDALIAAADNTTYDGFAWRRGERIQIRQRLTEGEQQGELQLVAEAEAPEIIATAVANNLPSFSIVRYQQGWLVVFNTYLTEHCQAVYAYAYRGQLPDVPLCSEQRFAETANGQCQSPITANWQLFKEWFFAESLVAEGNPKCISKAEQGWQAPRP
;
A
#
# COMPACT_ATOMS: atom_id res chain seq x y z
N MET A 1 -34.27 -12.24 68.78
CA MET A 1 -34.00 -13.20 67.68
C MET A 1 -34.29 -12.52 66.35
N SER A 2 -33.46 -12.82 65.34
CA SER A 2 -33.48 -12.38 63.93
C SER A 2 -32.95 -10.99 63.56
N ARG A 3 -32.24 -11.00 62.43
CA ARG A 3 -31.16 -10.14 61.93
C ARG A 3 -31.65 -9.15 60.83
N PRO A 4 -30.80 -8.20 60.38
CA PRO A 4 -31.15 -6.92 59.74
C PRO A 4 -31.20 -6.98 58.21
N PHE A 5 -31.84 -6.02 57.55
CA PHE A 5 -31.58 -5.73 56.13
C PHE A 5 -31.89 -4.26 55.76
N ALA A 6 -31.08 -3.75 54.82
CA ALA A 6 -31.37 -2.64 53.89
C ALA A 6 -31.13 -1.20 54.45
N THR A 7 -30.40 -0.26 53.83
CA THR A 7 -29.73 -0.18 52.52
C THR A 7 -28.72 0.98 52.58
N VAL A 8 -27.48 0.74 52.13
CA VAL A 8 -26.49 1.76 51.79
C VAL A 8 -26.73 2.16 50.33
N LEU A 9 -26.96 3.44 50.01
CA LEU A 9 -26.74 3.96 48.65
C LEU A 9 -26.95 5.48 48.60
N LEU A 10 -25.86 6.25 48.47
CA LEU A 10 -25.83 7.55 47.77
C LEU A 10 -24.41 8.14 47.85
N LEU A 11 -23.55 7.80 46.87
CA LEU A 11 -22.37 8.58 46.46
C LEU A 11 -21.59 7.79 45.38
N ALA A 12 -22.13 7.68 44.18
CA ALA A 12 -21.38 7.17 43.03
C ALA A 12 -22.05 7.57 41.70
N SER A 13 -22.31 8.85 41.50
CA SER A 13 -22.84 9.35 40.23
C SER A 13 -22.19 10.68 39.91
N LEU A 14 -20.96 10.67 39.37
CA LEU A 14 -20.36 11.78 38.61
C LEU A 14 -18.92 11.45 38.16
N PHE A 15 -18.72 10.33 37.45
CA PHE A 15 -17.52 10.14 36.62
C PHE A 15 -17.83 9.21 35.44
N VAL A 16 -18.67 9.68 34.50
CA VAL A 16 -18.75 9.08 33.16
C VAL A 16 -18.95 10.20 32.14
N THR A 17 -17.97 11.08 32.01
CA THR A 17 -17.84 11.92 30.81
C THR A 17 -16.83 11.25 29.89
N GLY A 18 -17.36 10.51 28.91
CA GLY A 18 -16.75 10.23 27.62
C GLY A 18 -15.31 9.73 27.61
N CYS A 19 -15.11 8.42 27.73
CA CYS A 19 -14.15 7.76 26.85
C CYS A 19 -14.70 7.92 25.43
N ASP A 20 -14.34 9.02 24.77
CA ASP A 20 -14.49 9.13 23.32
C ASP A 20 -13.95 7.84 22.72
N GLN A 21 -14.79 7.16 21.93
CA GLN A 21 -14.42 5.97 21.20
C GLN A 21 -13.20 6.31 20.34
N LEU A 22 -12.01 5.93 20.81
CA LEU A 22 -10.82 5.83 19.99
C LEU A 22 -11.15 4.79 18.91
N LYS A 23 -11.73 5.25 17.80
CA LYS A 23 -12.00 4.40 16.65
C LYS A 23 -10.63 3.98 16.11
N THR A 24 -10.24 2.75 16.45
CA THR A 24 -9.00 2.16 15.98
C THR A 24 -9.02 2.12 14.47
N LEU A 25 -7.95 2.60 13.84
CA LEU A 25 -7.81 2.61 12.40
C LEU A 25 -7.91 1.18 11.85
N THR A 26 -8.59 1.02 10.73
CA THR A 26 -8.57 -0.22 9.94
C THR A 26 -7.16 -0.47 9.39
N GLU A 27 -6.83 -1.71 9.06
CA GLU A 27 -5.54 -2.06 8.43
C GLU A 27 -5.28 -1.21 7.17
N ALA A 28 -6.31 -1.00 6.35
CA ALA A 28 -6.25 -0.17 5.15
C ALA A 28 -5.84 1.28 5.45
N GLU A 29 -6.39 1.87 6.52
CA GLU A 29 -6.07 3.23 6.96
C GLU A 29 -4.69 3.30 7.59
N GLN A 30 -4.29 2.29 8.37
CA GLN A 30 -2.96 2.21 8.97
C GLN A 30 -1.88 2.16 7.88
N ILE A 31 -2.06 1.31 6.86
CA ILE A 31 -1.14 1.23 5.72
C ILE A 31 -1.08 2.55 4.97
N ALA A 32 -2.22 3.16 4.63
CA ALA A 32 -2.25 4.43 3.93
C ALA A 32 -1.53 5.55 4.70
N ARG A 33 -1.76 5.64 6.02
CA ARG A 33 -1.08 6.62 6.88
C ARG A 33 0.41 6.34 6.98
N SER A 34 0.82 5.09 7.11
CA SER A 34 2.22 4.68 7.16
C SER A 34 2.97 5.11 5.89
N ILE A 35 2.39 4.85 4.71
CA ILE A 35 2.95 5.28 3.42
C ILE A 35 3.10 6.81 3.37
N GLN A 36 2.04 7.54 3.73
CA GLN A 36 2.07 9.00 3.75
C GLN A 36 3.14 9.55 4.69
N GLN A 37 3.29 8.96 5.88
CA GLN A 37 4.30 9.36 6.85
C GLN A 37 5.71 9.06 6.35
N GLU A 38 5.93 7.89 5.75
CA GLU A 38 7.24 7.51 5.20
C GLU A 38 7.66 8.46 4.09
N VAL A 39 6.75 8.77 3.15
CA VAL A 39 7.00 9.71 2.06
C VAL A 39 7.33 11.08 2.62
N LYS A 40 6.49 11.64 3.50
CA LYS A 40 6.72 12.98 4.07
C LYS A 40 8.02 13.06 4.87
N ARG A 41 8.36 12.00 5.60
CA ARG A 41 9.60 11.97 6.40
C ARG A 41 10.86 11.90 5.52
N ASN A 42 10.77 11.22 4.38
CA ASN A 42 11.94 10.93 3.54
C ASN A 42 11.87 11.58 2.15
N GLU A 43 10.98 12.56 1.94
CA GLU A 43 10.66 13.11 0.60
C GLU A 43 11.91 13.48 -0.17
N ARG A 44 12.82 14.25 0.43
CA ARG A 44 14.09 14.65 -0.18
C ARG A 44 14.95 13.46 -0.60
N GLY A 45 15.03 12.44 0.26
CA GLY A 45 15.83 11.24 0.01
C GLY A 45 15.23 10.38 -1.10
N LEU A 46 13.90 10.23 -1.08
CA LEU A 46 13.16 9.51 -2.12
C LEU A 46 13.24 10.25 -3.46
N ASP A 47 13.11 11.58 -3.49
CA ASP A 47 13.28 12.36 -4.72
C ASP A 47 14.70 12.21 -5.30
N ALA A 48 15.73 12.25 -4.45
CA ALA A 48 17.11 12.01 -4.89
C ALA A 48 17.28 10.59 -5.44
N LEU A 49 16.70 9.58 -4.78
CA LEU A 49 16.72 8.20 -5.23
C LEU A 49 16.05 8.03 -6.60
N ILE A 50 14.89 8.66 -6.81
CA ILE A 50 14.20 8.63 -8.10
C ILE A 50 15.02 9.33 -9.19
N ALA A 51 15.61 10.48 -8.89
CA ALA A 51 16.48 11.18 -9.84
C ALA A 51 17.69 10.33 -10.26
N ALA A 52 18.30 9.61 -9.31
CA ALA A 52 19.38 8.67 -9.61
C ALA A 52 18.87 7.50 -10.46
N ALA A 53 17.67 6.97 -10.18
CA ALA A 53 17.05 5.90 -10.94
C ALA A 53 16.71 6.30 -12.39
N ASP A 54 16.26 7.54 -12.60
CA ASP A 54 15.97 8.08 -13.93
C ASP A 54 17.22 8.25 -14.81
N ASN A 55 18.40 8.33 -14.21
CA ASN A 55 19.67 8.34 -14.95
C ASN A 55 20.14 6.94 -15.37
N THR A 56 19.36 5.90 -15.09
CA THR A 56 19.66 4.51 -15.47
C THR A 56 18.69 4.00 -16.54
N THR A 57 19.10 2.95 -17.25
CA THR A 57 18.22 2.25 -18.21
C THR A 57 17.31 1.22 -17.55
N TYR A 58 17.50 0.95 -16.24
CA TYR A 58 16.81 -0.12 -15.54
C TYR A 58 15.41 0.29 -15.07
N ASP A 59 14.55 -0.72 -14.90
CA ASP A 59 13.14 -0.55 -14.54
C ASP A 59 12.87 -0.87 -13.07
N GLY A 60 13.85 -1.32 -12.29
CA GLY A 60 13.63 -1.60 -10.89
C GLY A 60 14.88 -1.82 -10.07
N PHE A 61 14.81 -1.43 -8.80
CA PHE A 61 15.87 -1.52 -7.83
C PHE A 61 15.31 -1.97 -6.48
N ALA A 62 15.90 -3.00 -5.88
CA ALA A 62 15.62 -3.37 -4.51
C ALA A 62 16.92 -3.51 -3.73
N TRP A 63 17.01 -2.85 -2.59
CA TRP A 63 18.20 -2.88 -1.75
C TRP A 63 17.84 -2.89 -0.27
N ARG A 64 18.56 -3.74 0.46
CA ARG A 64 18.61 -3.76 1.92
C ARG A 64 20.04 -3.46 2.33
N ARG A 65 20.20 -2.69 3.41
CA ARG A 65 21.52 -2.29 3.90
C ARG A 65 22.38 -3.52 4.19
N GLY A 66 23.56 -3.58 3.59
CA GLY A 66 24.51 -4.70 3.73
C GLY A 66 24.33 -5.81 2.69
N GLU A 67 23.29 -5.75 1.84
CA GLU A 67 23.09 -6.69 0.74
C GLU A 67 23.53 -6.10 -0.61
N ARG A 68 23.74 -6.97 -1.60
CA ARG A 68 23.87 -6.54 -3.00
C ARG A 68 22.53 -6.00 -3.50
N ILE A 69 22.57 -4.93 -4.28
CA ILE A 69 21.38 -4.40 -4.94
C ILE A 69 20.85 -5.40 -5.97
N GLN A 70 19.54 -5.57 -6.00
CA GLN A 70 18.83 -6.31 -7.05
C GLN A 70 18.35 -5.32 -8.09
N ILE A 71 18.73 -5.54 -9.34
CA ILE A 71 18.38 -4.66 -10.46
C ILE A 71 17.49 -5.44 -11.42
N ARG A 72 16.40 -4.80 -11.87
CA ARG A 72 15.42 -5.42 -12.77
C ARG A 72 15.29 -4.59 -14.05
N GLN A 73 15.11 -5.30 -15.17
CA GLN A 73 14.80 -4.71 -16.46
C GLN A 73 13.51 -5.31 -17.01
N ARG A 74 12.69 -4.49 -17.65
CA ARG A 74 11.52 -4.96 -18.39
C ARG A 74 11.94 -5.64 -19.68
N LEU A 75 11.43 -6.83 -19.92
CA LEU A 75 11.63 -7.54 -21.17
C LEU A 75 10.89 -6.84 -22.31
N THR A 76 11.61 -6.56 -23.40
CA THR A 76 11.06 -5.87 -24.57
C THR A 76 10.66 -6.84 -25.69
N GLU A 77 11.07 -8.10 -25.62
CA GLU A 77 10.86 -9.12 -26.64
C GLU A 77 10.55 -10.48 -26.00
N GLY A 78 9.88 -11.36 -26.76
CA GLY A 78 9.54 -12.73 -26.35
C GLY A 78 8.18 -12.88 -25.68
N GLU A 79 7.85 -14.10 -25.27
CA GLU A 79 6.56 -14.44 -24.64
C GLU A 79 6.34 -13.73 -23.30
N GLN A 80 7.42 -13.33 -22.64
CA GLN A 80 7.42 -12.60 -21.36
C GLN A 80 7.57 -11.08 -21.55
N GLN A 81 7.25 -10.56 -22.75
CA GLN A 81 7.31 -9.13 -23.01
C GLN A 81 6.50 -8.36 -21.96
N GLY A 82 7.13 -7.36 -21.35
CA GLY A 82 6.54 -6.55 -20.29
C GLY A 82 6.84 -7.04 -18.88
N GLU A 83 7.36 -8.26 -18.68
CA GLU A 83 7.76 -8.75 -17.36
C GLU A 83 9.10 -8.16 -16.90
N LEU A 84 9.28 -8.03 -15.57
CA LEU A 84 10.52 -7.56 -14.98
C LEU A 84 11.44 -8.75 -14.64
N GLN A 85 12.63 -8.79 -15.23
CA GLN A 85 13.62 -9.83 -14.98
C GLN A 85 14.81 -9.29 -14.18
N LEU A 86 15.35 -10.10 -13.25
CA LEU A 86 16.58 -9.79 -12.52
C LEU A 86 17.78 -9.79 -13.47
N VAL A 87 18.59 -8.74 -13.41
CA VAL A 87 19.82 -8.64 -14.19
C VAL A 87 20.99 -9.15 -13.36
N ALA A 88 21.63 -10.24 -13.81
CA ALA A 88 22.65 -10.95 -13.03
C ALA A 88 23.97 -10.17 -12.89
N GLU A 89 24.36 -9.37 -13.89
CA GLU A 89 25.65 -8.67 -13.96
C GLU A 89 25.51 -7.14 -13.98
N ALA A 90 24.49 -6.60 -13.30
CA ALA A 90 24.29 -5.15 -13.21
C ALA A 90 24.79 -4.58 -11.88
N GLU A 91 25.38 -3.37 -11.94
CA GLU A 91 25.70 -2.55 -10.79
C GLU A 91 25.07 -1.16 -10.93
N ALA A 92 24.58 -0.62 -9.82
CA ALA A 92 24.04 0.73 -9.75
C ALA A 92 24.63 1.45 -8.52
N PRO A 93 25.94 1.76 -8.54
CA PRO A 93 26.64 2.31 -7.39
C PRO A 93 26.06 3.68 -6.97
N GLU A 94 25.61 4.49 -7.94
CA GLU A 94 24.98 5.78 -7.68
C GLU A 94 23.65 5.67 -6.93
N ILE A 95 22.89 4.60 -7.16
CA ILE A 95 21.64 4.32 -6.44
C ILE A 95 21.92 4.07 -4.96
N ILE A 96 22.91 3.20 -4.67
CA ILE A 96 23.32 2.90 -3.30
C ILE A 96 23.93 4.13 -2.63
N ALA A 97 24.82 4.84 -3.32
CA ALA A 97 25.46 6.05 -2.80
C ALA A 97 24.41 7.12 -2.43
N THR A 98 23.40 7.30 -3.27
CA THR A 98 22.29 8.23 -3.02
C THR A 98 21.48 7.82 -1.81
N ALA A 99 21.15 6.53 -1.68
CA ALA A 99 20.43 6.00 -0.53
C ALA A 99 21.20 6.20 0.78
N VAL A 100 22.51 5.92 0.78
CA VAL A 100 23.39 6.13 1.95
C VAL A 100 23.48 7.61 2.30
N ALA A 101 23.74 8.49 1.33
CA ALA A 101 23.86 9.93 1.56
C ALA A 101 22.58 10.57 2.13
N ASN A 102 21.42 9.95 1.86
CA ASN A 102 20.12 10.41 2.35
C ASN A 102 19.56 9.59 3.52
N ASN A 103 20.35 8.68 4.11
CA ASN A 103 19.95 7.82 5.23
C ASN A 103 18.70 6.97 4.95
N LEU A 104 18.48 6.58 3.69
CA LEU A 104 17.40 5.65 3.36
C LEU A 104 17.73 4.25 3.93
N PRO A 105 16.80 3.60 4.66
CA PRO A 105 17.08 2.35 5.35
C PRO A 105 17.15 1.16 4.37
N SER A 106 16.03 0.87 3.71
CA SER A 106 15.83 -0.16 2.69
C SER A 106 14.76 0.35 1.73
N PHE A 107 14.82 -0.04 0.46
CA PHE A 107 13.82 0.37 -0.52
C PHE A 107 13.61 -0.68 -1.60
N SER A 108 12.44 -0.60 -2.23
CA SER A 108 12.13 -1.29 -3.47
C SER A 108 11.37 -0.31 -4.36
N ILE A 109 11.99 0.06 -5.49
CA ILE A 109 11.40 0.95 -6.48
C ILE A 109 11.28 0.27 -7.83
N VAL A 110 10.18 0.54 -8.54
CA VAL A 110 9.89 -0.04 -9.86
C VAL A 110 9.29 1.03 -10.76
N ARG A 111 9.74 1.09 -12.01
CA ARG A 111 9.21 1.98 -13.04
C ARG A 111 7.81 1.51 -13.45
N TYR A 112 6.84 2.41 -13.33
CA TYR A 112 5.45 2.17 -13.69
C TYR A 112 4.92 3.37 -14.47
N GLN A 113 4.50 3.11 -15.71
CA GLN A 113 4.16 4.17 -16.67
C GLN A 113 5.28 5.24 -16.72
N GLN A 114 4.95 6.51 -16.56
CA GLN A 114 5.86 7.66 -16.56
C GLN A 114 6.56 7.92 -15.21
N GLY A 115 6.35 7.09 -14.19
CA GLY A 115 6.84 7.35 -12.84
C GLY A 115 7.43 6.13 -12.15
N TRP A 116 7.55 6.25 -10.83
CA TRP A 116 8.14 5.22 -9.98
C TRP A 116 7.24 4.86 -8.81
N LEU A 117 7.07 3.57 -8.57
CA LEU A 117 6.39 3.01 -7.41
C LEU A 117 7.38 2.62 -6.33
N VAL A 118 7.11 3.02 -5.10
CA VAL A 118 7.72 2.45 -3.89
C VAL A 118 6.71 1.48 -3.29
N VAL A 119 7.09 0.21 -3.18
CA VAL A 119 6.20 -0.86 -2.69
C VAL A 119 6.22 -0.90 -1.17
N PHE A 120 5.04 -0.86 -0.55
CA PHE A 120 4.92 -0.90 0.91
C PHE A 120 4.28 -2.19 1.41
N ASN A 121 2.98 -2.41 1.17
CA ASN A 121 2.25 -3.57 1.71
C ASN A 121 0.95 -3.88 0.94
N THR A 122 0.47 -5.11 1.13
CA THR A 122 -0.84 -5.60 0.67
C THR A 122 -1.82 -5.76 1.83
N TYR A 123 -3.12 -5.66 1.58
CA TYR A 123 -4.18 -5.94 2.56
C TYR A 123 -5.47 -6.39 1.88
N LEU A 124 -6.41 -6.95 2.64
CA LEU A 124 -7.75 -7.34 2.16
C LEU A 124 -8.81 -6.29 2.54
N THR A 125 -9.70 -5.95 1.61
CA THR A 125 -10.83 -5.05 1.89
C THR A 125 -12.04 -5.79 2.44
N GLU A 126 -12.97 -5.00 2.98
CA GLU A 126 -14.32 -5.44 3.29
C GLU A 126 -15.15 -5.81 2.04
N HIS A 127 -14.60 -5.78 0.82
CA HIS A 127 -15.27 -6.25 -0.40
C HIS A 127 -14.61 -7.50 -0.99
N CYS A 128 -13.76 -8.18 -0.21
CA CYS A 128 -12.98 -9.34 -0.66
C CYS A 128 -12.05 -9.00 -1.84
N GLN A 129 -11.36 -7.86 -1.73
CA GLN A 129 -10.36 -7.46 -2.71
C GLN A 129 -8.99 -7.46 -2.06
N ALA A 130 -8.01 -8.05 -2.72
CA ALA A 130 -6.60 -7.90 -2.37
C ALA A 130 -6.11 -6.57 -2.94
N VAL A 131 -5.64 -5.69 -2.08
CA VAL A 131 -5.17 -4.35 -2.43
C VAL A 131 -3.66 -4.29 -2.30
N TYR A 132 -3.01 -3.75 -3.31
CA TYR A 132 -1.62 -3.37 -3.31
C TYR A 132 -1.53 -1.84 -3.17
N ALA A 133 -0.82 -1.35 -2.16
CA ALA A 133 -0.66 0.09 -1.91
C ALA A 133 0.79 0.53 -2.09
N TYR A 134 0.95 1.65 -2.79
CA TYR A 134 2.24 2.17 -3.24
C TYR A 134 2.35 3.68 -2.98
N ALA A 135 3.57 4.17 -2.77
CA ALA A 135 3.86 5.58 -3.02
C ALA A 135 4.30 5.73 -4.48
N TYR A 136 3.62 6.57 -5.24
CA TYR A 136 3.95 6.86 -6.63
C TYR A 136 4.51 8.27 -6.78
N ARG A 137 5.66 8.39 -7.45
CA ARG A 137 6.25 9.67 -7.85
C ARG A 137 5.77 10.03 -9.25
N GLY A 138 5.02 11.12 -9.37
CA GLY A 138 4.48 11.63 -10.63
C GLY A 138 2.98 11.90 -10.58
N GLN A 139 2.37 12.03 -11.75
CA GLN A 139 0.91 12.16 -11.93
C GLN A 139 0.38 10.94 -12.66
N LEU A 140 -0.83 10.48 -12.34
CA LEU A 140 -1.57 9.49 -13.15
C LEU A 140 -2.91 10.14 -13.55
N PRO A 141 -2.97 10.83 -14.71
CA PRO A 141 -4.10 11.71 -15.04
C PRO A 141 -5.44 10.96 -15.17
N ASP A 142 -5.40 9.68 -15.54
CA ASP A 142 -6.60 8.87 -15.77
C ASP A 142 -6.97 7.97 -14.56
N VAL A 143 -6.29 8.15 -13.43
CA VAL A 143 -6.56 7.38 -12.19
C VAL A 143 -7.47 8.20 -11.27
N PRO A 144 -8.66 7.69 -10.90
CA PRO A 144 -9.61 8.43 -10.07
C PRO A 144 -9.12 8.56 -8.63
N LEU A 145 -9.70 9.50 -7.88
CA LEU A 145 -9.42 9.64 -6.45
C LEU A 145 -9.94 8.45 -5.65
N CYS A 146 -9.21 8.06 -4.60
CA CYS A 146 -9.64 7.00 -3.70
C CYS A 146 -10.84 7.41 -2.85
N SER A 147 -11.86 6.55 -2.82
CA SER A 147 -13.02 6.64 -1.94
C SER A 147 -13.51 5.24 -1.60
N GLU A 148 -14.18 5.04 -0.46
CA GLU A 148 -14.79 3.74 -0.11
C GLU A 148 -15.77 3.27 -1.19
N GLN A 149 -16.58 4.20 -1.70
CA GLN A 149 -17.51 3.94 -2.80
C GLN A 149 -16.79 3.35 -4.03
N ARG A 150 -15.59 3.85 -4.37
CA ARG A 150 -14.83 3.33 -5.50
C ARG A 150 -14.43 1.87 -5.30
N PHE A 151 -13.98 1.50 -4.10
CA PHE A 151 -13.70 0.08 -3.78
C PHE A 151 -14.96 -0.76 -3.83
N ALA A 152 -16.10 -0.23 -3.40
CA ALA A 152 -17.38 -0.93 -3.34
C ALA A 152 -18.06 -1.14 -4.70
N GLU A 153 -17.70 -0.36 -5.72
CA GLU A 153 -18.37 -0.36 -7.03
C GLU A 153 -17.71 -1.27 -8.07
N THR A 154 -16.42 -1.58 -7.94
CA THR A 154 -15.69 -2.35 -8.95
C THR A 154 -14.94 -3.52 -8.34
N ALA A 155 -15.05 -4.71 -8.93
CA ALA A 155 -14.34 -5.91 -8.47
C ALA A 155 -12.81 -5.75 -8.52
N ASN A 156 -12.34 -5.07 -9.56
CA ASN A 156 -10.94 -4.72 -9.76
C ASN A 156 -10.86 -3.25 -10.09
N GLY A 157 -9.74 -2.61 -9.77
CA GLY A 157 -9.60 -1.20 -10.07
C GLY A 157 -8.36 -0.58 -9.48
N GLN A 158 -8.31 0.73 -9.66
CA GLN A 158 -7.21 1.56 -9.20
C GLN A 158 -7.73 2.93 -8.74
N CYS A 159 -7.00 3.53 -7.81
CA CYS A 159 -7.26 4.88 -7.35
C CYS A 159 -5.98 5.55 -6.84
N GLN A 160 -6.02 6.87 -6.72
CA GLN A 160 -4.91 7.66 -6.19
C GLN A 160 -5.37 8.67 -5.13
N SER A 161 -4.44 9.13 -4.30
CA SER A 161 -4.65 10.22 -3.34
C SER A 161 -3.36 11.01 -3.16
N PRO A 162 -3.38 12.35 -3.31
CA PRO A 162 -2.19 13.18 -3.13
C PRO A 162 -1.55 13.01 -1.74
N ILE A 163 -0.21 12.99 -1.69
CA ILE A 163 0.57 13.04 -0.44
C ILE A 163 1.32 14.37 -0.35
N THR A 164 2.06 14.72 -1.40
CA THR A 164 2.75 16.01 -1.62
C THR A 164 2.52 16.47 -3.07
N ALA A 165 3.16 17.57 -3.51
CA ALA A 165 3.05 18.04 -4.89
C ALA A 165 3.57 17.02 -5.93
N ASN A 166 4.47 16.15 -5.50
CA ASN A 166 5.22 15.22 -6.35
C ASN A 166 4.85 13.75 -6.13
N TRP A 167 4.23 13.46 -5.00
CA TRP A 167 3.98 12.11 -4.50
C TRP A 167 2.50 11.87 -4.24
N GLN A 168 2.03 10.68 -4.59
CA GLN A 168 0.67 10.23 -4.35
C GLN A 168 0.63 8.79 -3.84
N LEU A 169 -0.35 8.48 -3.01
CA LEU A 169 -0.71 7.12 -2.65
C LEU A 169 -1.45 6.53 -3.84
N PHE A 170 -0.90 5.50 -4.45
CA PHE A 170 -1.53 4.74 -5.52
C PHE A 170 -1.98 3.39 -4.97
N LYS A 171 -3.20 2.97 -5.29
CA LYS A 171 -3.75 1.67 -4.90
C LYS A 171 -4.28 0.96 -6.12
N GLU A 172 -4.00 -0.33 -6.21
CA GLU A 172 -4.56 -1.24 -7.19
C GLU A 172 -5.16 -2.44 -6.45
N TRP A 173 -6.31 -2.93 -6.90
CA TRP A 173 -6.97 -4.06 -6.25
C TRP A 173 -7.61 -5.04 -7.22
N PHE A 174 -7.68 -6.28 -6.76
CA PHE A 174 -8.23 -7.41 -7.49
C PHE A 174 -9.16 -8.22 -6.60
N PHE A 175 -10.22 -8.76 -7.17
CA PHE A 175 -11.12 -9.66 -6.46
C PHE A 175 -10.38 -10.95 -6.05
N ALA A 176 -10.46 -11.33 -4.78
CA ALA A 176 -9.71 -12.45 -4.22
C ALA A 176 -10.45 -13.79 -4.46
N GLU A 177 -10.42 -14.29 -5.70
CA GLU A 177 -11.12 -15.53 -6.10
C GLU A 177 -10.68 -16.76 -5.30
N SER A 178 -9.43 -16.81 -4.83
CA SER A 178 -8.95 -17.90 -3.96
C SER A 178 -9.81 -18.05 -2.70
N LEU A 179 -10.30 -16.94 -2.14
CA LEU A 179 -11.15 -16.96 -0.95
C LEU A 179 -12.57 -17.47 -1.26
N VAL A 180 -13.04 -17.38 -2.50
CA VAL A 180 -14.28 -18.03 -2.95
C VAL A 180 -14.08 -19.54 -2.95
N ALA A 181 -12.97 -20.02 -3.51
CA ALA A 181 -12.63 -21.45 -3.54
C ALA A 181 -12.49 -22.05 -2.13
N GLU A 182 -12.03 -21.25 -1.16
CA GLU A 182 -11.93 -21.62 0.26
C GLU A 182 -13.24 -21.52 1.04
N GLY A 183 -14.34 -21.11 0.40
CA GLY A 183 -15.67 -21.07 1.04
C GLY A 183 -15.94 -19.81 1.85
N ASN A 184 -15.19 -18.71 1.65
CA ASN A 184 -15.45 -17.47 2.38
C ASN A 184 -16.82 -16.90 1.99
N PRO A 185 -17.78 -16.78 2.94
CA PRO A 185 -19.17 -16.45 2.62
C PRO A 185 -19.32 -15.04 2.04
N LYS A 186 -18.43 -14.12 2.41
CA LYS A 186 -18.43 -12.75 1.92
C LYS A 186 -17.96 -12.67 0.48
N CYS A 187 -16.90 -13.40 0.17
CA CYS A 187 -16.37 -13.52 -1.18
C CYS A 187 -17.38 -14.24 -2.09
N ILE A 188 -18.01 -15.32 -1.62
CA ILE A 188 -19.07 -16.02 -2.36
C ILE A 188 -20.21 -15.05 -2.69
N SER A 189 -20.73 -14.32 -1.70
CA SER A 189 -21.82 -13.35 -1.93
C SER A 189 -21.44 -12.28 -2.96
N LYS A 190 -20.17 -11.84 -2.98
CA LYS A 190 -19.67 -10.90 -3.99
C LYS A 190 -19.53 -11.54 -5.36
N ALA A 191 -19.06 -12.78 -5.45
CA ALA A 191 -18.98 -13.53 -6.69
C ALA A 191 -20.37 -13.77 -7.31
N GLU A 192 -21.38 -14.07 -6.49
CA GLU A 192 -22.79 -14.18 -6.91
C GLU A 192 -23.36 -12.85 -7.45
N GLN A 193 -22.83 -11.71 -6.99
CA GLN A 193 -23.12 -10.38 -7.54
C GLN A 193 -22.36 -10.09 -8.85
N GLY A 194 -21.63 -11.07 -9.39
CA GLY A 194 -20.90 -10.97 -10.65
C GLY A 194 -19.47 -10.43 -10.52
N TRP A 195 -18.91 -10.34 -9.31
CA TRP A 195 -17.54 -9.90 -9.12
C TRP A 195 -16.55 -11.01 -9.47
N GLN A 196 -15.60 -10.72 -10.36
CA GLN A 196 -14.60 -11.67 -10.86
C GLN A 196 -13.29 -10.93 -11.18
N ALA A 197 -12.16 -11.64 -11.15
CA ALA A 197 -10.91 -11.14 -11.68
C ALA A 197 -10.97 -11.06 -13.22
N PRO A 198 -10.19 -10.18 -13.88
CA PRO A 198 -10.08 -10.21 -15.33
C PRO A 198 -9.51 -11.57 -15.74
N ARG A 199 -10.14 -12.25 -16.71
CA ARG A 199 -9.55 -13.46 -17.28
C ARG A 199 -8.24 -13.08 -17.98
N PRO A 200 -7.14 -13.82 -17.76
CA PRO A 200 -5.90 -13.60 -18.49
C PRO A 200 -6.09 -13.77 -20.00
#